data_AF-A0A953R1J8-F1
#
_entry.id   AF-A0A953R1J8-F1
#
_cell.length_a   1.000
_cell.length_b   1.000
_cell.length_c   1.000
_cell.angle_alpha   90.00
_cell.angle_beta   90.00
_cell.angle_gamma   90.00
#
_symmetry.space_group_name_H-M   'P 1'
#
loop_
_entity.id
_entity.type
_entity.pdbx_description
1 polymer ?
#
loop_
_entity_poly.entity_id
_entity_poly.type
_entity_poly.pdbx_seq_one_letter_code
_entity_poly.pdbx_strand_id
1 'polypeptide(L)'
;MPVPIFLIVPALLSMAGLLVIIPALTRPDLFFAVTVSPEFRRTADGLRILRRYRAIVWSSTLIAMAVTLASGMPLVAMLILAAGYLWALVSSHGRALAYAASPSTVREVDLGAPRESLPGGPIVALLPVAFLGALGGWVAGHFDRLPSRLPVHWGLHGVDGWVATTPTTVFGLLAVYASTCLLMAGIAWALLHWSRRISTSGPGAAGERQFRRRMMQLLIATEYLLVGPPALTLLAPAAPSMEMWVLVLTLVIVAFALTLFRAGQGGARATVSAGEAPAGDRTPDACWKWGLFYVNPADPSILVEKRFGIGYTVNLGNRWAWVVLVAVLVPAVLGMIFLRRAG
;
A
#
# COMPACT_ATOMS: atom_id res chain seq x y z
N MET A 1 -25.60 7.56 -9.07
CA MET A 1 -25.34 8.10 -10.42
C MET A 1 -24.20 7.28 -11.02
N PRO A 2 -24.26 6.83 -12.30
CA PRO A 2 -23.12 6.17 -12.91
C PRO A 2 -21.92 7.13 -12.91
N VAL A 3 -20.75 6.66 -12.49
CA VAL A 3 -19.51 7.46 -12.57
C VAL A 3 -19.36 7.92 -14.02
N PRO A 4 -19.18 9.22 -14.28
CA PRO A 4 -19.10 9.71 -15.64
C PRO A 4 -17.99 8.99 -16.41
N ILE A 5 -18.34 8.40 -17.56
CA ILE A 5 -17.40 7.66 -18.43
C ILE A 5 -16.17 8.51 -18.76
N PHE A 6 -16.33 9.83 -18.87
CA PHE A 6 -15.25 10.78 -19.13
C PHE A 6 -14.18 10.86 -18.02
N LEU A 7 -14.46 10.39 -16.80
CA LEU A 7 -13.49 10.33 -15.69
C LEU A 7 -12.75 9.00 -15.63
N ILE A 8 -13.40 7.91 -16.05
CA ILE A 8 -12.83 6.57 -16.00
C ILE A 8 -11.67 6.45 -16.97
N VAL A 9 -11.79 7.01 -18.18
CA VAL A 9 -10.75 6.93 -19.21
C VAL A 9 -9.45 7.63 -18.77
N PRO A 10 -9.45 8.89 -18.29
CA PRO A 10 -8.26 9.51 -17.69
C PRO A 10 -7.70 8.70 -16.52
N ALA A 11 -8.55 8.17 -15.63
CA ALA A 11 -8.10 7.36 -14.50
C ALA A 11 -7.36 6.09 -14.95
N LEU A 12 -7.86 5.40 -15.98
CA LEU A 12 -7.19 4.23 -16.57
C LEU A 12 -5.83 4.62 -17.16
N LEU A 13 -5.74 5.74 -17.87
CA LEU A 13 -4.47 6.24 -18.43
C LEU A 13 -3.46 6.62 -17.33
N SER A 14 -3.90 7.33 -16.29
CA SER A 14 -3.05 7.67 -15.14
C SER A 14 -2.55 6.41 -14.44
N MET A 15 -3.42 5.42 -14.21
CA MET A 15 -3.04 4.13 -13.64
C MET A 15 -2.01 3.40 -14.53
N ALA A 16 -2.27 3.30 -15.83
CA ALA A 16 -1.35 2.67 -16.78
C ALA A 16 0.02 3.35 -16.80
N GLY A 17 0.05 4.68 -16.76
CA GLY A 17 1.28 5.48 -16.67
C GLY A 17 2.10 5.11 -15.42
N LEU A 18 1.45 4.99 -14.26
CA LEU A 18 2.11 4.52 -13.04
C LEU A 18 2.68 3.10 -13.22
N LEU A 19 1.87 2.16 -13.72
CA LEU A 19 2.28 0.75 -13.90
C LEU A 19 3.47 0.62 -14.87
N VAL A 20 3.55 1.45 -15.91
CA VAL A 20 4.65 1.46 -16.89
C VAL A 20 5.97 1.97 -16.27
N ILE A 21 5.89 2.83 -15.26
CA ILE A 21 7.05 3.43 -14.57
C ILE A 21 7.60 2.49 -13.48
N ILE A 22 6.75 1.68 -12.82
CA ILE A 22 7.16 0.85 -11.67
C ILE A 22 8.45 0.06 -11.88
N PRO A 23 8.70 -0.66 -13.01
CA PRO A 23 9.93 -1.42 -13.19
C PRO A 23 11.19 -0.55 -13.07
N ALA A 24 11.13 0.71 -13.50
CA ALA A 24 12.26 1.64 -13.43
C ALA A 24 12.56 2.12 -12.00
N LEU A 25 11.61 1.98 -11.07
CA LEU A 25 11.75 2.37 -9.68
C LEU A 25 12.35 1.27 -8.80
N THR A 26 12.47 0.06 -9.35
CA THR A 26 13.01 -1.08 -8.60
C THR A 26 14.53 -1.01 -8.45
N ARG A 27 15.05 -1.61 -7.37
CA ARG A 27 16.48 -1.68 -7.05
C ARG A 27 17.29 -2.21 -8.23
N PRO A 28 18.53 -1.72 -8.49
CA PRO A 28 19.29 -2.06 -9.69
C PRO A 28 19.58 -3.56 -9.86
N ASP A 29 19.76 -4.27 -8.74
CA ASP A 29 20.01 -5.72 -8.64
C ASP A 29 18.75 -6.59 -8.85
N LEU A 30 17.60 -5.96 -9.09
CA LEU A 30 16.33 -6.63 -9.36
C LEU A 30 15.80 -6.28 -10.74
N PHE A 31 15.25 -7.26 -11.45
CA PHE A 31 14.53 -7.05 -12.70
C PHE A 31 13.31 -7.96 -12.75
N PHE A 32 12.10 -7.37 -12.70
CA PHE A 32 10.84 -8.11 -12.55
C PHE A 32 10.89 -9.16 -11.43
N ALA A 33 11.39 -8.74 -10.25
CA ALA A 33 11.57 -9.55 -9.05
C ALA A 33 12.56 -10.73 -9.13
N VAL A 34 13.36 -10.80 -10.19
CA VAL A 34 14.50 -11.72 -10.33
C VAL A 34 15.79 -10.99 -9.95
N THR A 35 16.67 -11.65 -9.20
CA THR A 35 18.01 -11.15 -8.90
C THR A 35 18.87 -11.22 -10.16
N VAL A 36 19.41 -10.09 -10.61
CA VAL A 36 20.22 -9.98 -11.84
C VAL A 36 21.44 -9.08 -11.63
N SER A 37 22.39 -9.08 -12.57
CA SER A 37 23.46 -8.08 -12.53
C SER A 37 22.90 -6.66 -12.70
N PRO A 38 23.45 -5.63 -12.02
CA PRO A 38 22.96 -4.26 -12.14
C PRO A 38 22.96 -3.70 -13.58
N GLU A 39 23.86 -4.19 -14.43
CA GLU A 39 23.96 -3.78 -15.83
C GLU A 39 22.89 -4.43 -16.72
N PHE A 40 22.27 -5.53 -16.29
CA PHE A 40 21.34 -6.32 -17.11
C PHE A 40 20.21 -5.47 -17.70
N ARG A 41 19.71 -4.50 -16.93
CA ARG A 41 18.63 -3.59 -17.35
C ARG A 41 18.97 -2.75 -18.58
N ARG A 42 20.27 -2.54 -18.86
CA ARG A 42 20.79 -1.77 -20.00
C ARG A 42 21.14 -2.64 -21.21
N THR A 43 21.08 -3.96 -21.07
CA THR A 43 21.33 -4.90 -22.18
C THR A 43 20.19 -4.91 -23.19
N ALA A 44 20.47 -5.43 -24.40
CA ALA A 44 19.44 -5.60 -25.42
C ALA A 44 18.28 -6.51 -24.95
N ASP A 45 18.59 -7.57 -24.20
CA ASP A 45 17.58 -8.50 -23.68
C ASP A 45 16.74 -7.87 -22.56
N GLY A 46 17.36 -7.15 -21.62
CA GLY A 46 16.66 -6.39 -20.59
C GLY A 46 15.70 -5.35 -21.19
N LEU A 47 16.17 -4.58 -22.18
CA LEU A 47 15.33 -3.61 -22.89
C LEU A 47 14.20 -4.29 -23.69
N ARG A 48 14.45 -5.46 -24.29
CA ARG A 48 13.43 -6.25 -25.00
C ARG A 48 12.31 -6.69 -24.06
N ILE A 49 12.66 -7.23 -22.88
CA ILE A 49 11.68 -7.63 -21.86
C ILE A 49 10.86 -6.42 -21.40
N LEU A 50 11.53 -5.29 -21.11
CA LEU A 50 10.85 -4.06 -20.68
C LEU A 50 9.88 -3.51 -21.73
N ARG A 51 10.27 -3.48 -23.02
CA ARG A 51 9.38 -3.03 -24.10
C ARG A 51 8.15 -3.92 -24.20
N ARG A 52 8.32 -5.24 -24.07
CA ARG A 52 7.19 -6.18 -24.10
C ARG A 52 6.24 -5.98 -22.93
N TYR A 53 6.77 -5.80 -21.72
CA TYR A 53 5.97 -5.44 -20.55
C TYR A 53 5.11 -4.20 -20.81
N ARG A 54 5.74 -3.12 -21.30
CA ARG A 54 5.06 -1.86 -21.60
C ARG A 54 4.00 -2.01 -22.69
N ALA A 55 4.30 -2.78 -23.74
CA ALA A 55 3.34 -3.07 -24.81
C ALA A 55 2.10 -3.76 -24.27
N ILE A 56 2.25 -4.80 -23.43
CA ILE A 56 1.10 -5.51 -22.84
C ILE A 56 0.24 -4.56 -21.98
N VAL A 57 0.87 -3.73 -21.13
CA VAL A 57 0.14 -2.78 -20.27
C VAL A 57 -0.62 -1.76 -21.13
N TRP A 58 0.02 -1.16 -22.12
CA TRP A 58 -0.64 -0.18 -23.00
C TRP A 58 -1.75 -0.81 -23.84
N SER A 59 -1.53 -1.98 -24.43
CA SER A 59 -2.57 -2.70 -25.18
C SER A 59 -3.78 -3.02 -24.30
N SER A 60 -3.54 -3.50 -23.07
CA SER A 60 -4.63 -3.79 -22.12
C SER A 60 -5.38 -2.53 -21.70
N THR A 61 -4.67 -1.40 -21.58
CA THR A 61 -5.28 -0.09 -21.29
C THR A 61 -6.16 0.38 -22.44
N LEU A 62 -5.69 0.26 -23.69
CA LEU A 62 -6.47 0.61 -24.87
C LEU A 62 -7.74 -0.24 -24.99
N ILE A 63 -7.64 -1.56 -24.72
CA ILE A 63 -8.79 -2.46 -24.69
C ILE A 63 -9.76 -2.05 -23.56
N ALA A 64 -9.26 -1.76 -22.36
CA ALA A 64 -10.07 -1.31 -21.23
C ALA A 64 -10.81 0.00 -21.54
N MET A 65 -10.14 0.96 -22.19
CA MET A 65 -10.76 2.21 -22.63
C MET A 65 -11.85 1.95 -23.68
N ALA A 66 -11.57 1.13 -24.70
CA ALA A 66 -12.53 0.77 -25.73
C ALA A 66 -13.78 0.09 -25.13
N VAL A 67 -13.59 -0.85 -24.21
CA VAL A 67 -14.70 -1.51 -23.49
C VAL A 67 -15.49 -0.49 -22.67
N THR A 68 -14.82 0.41 -21.95
CA THR A 68 -15.51 1.46 -21.19
C THR A 68 -16.37 2.34 -22.09
N LEU A 69 -15.83 2.79 -23.22
CA LEU A 69 -16.52 3.67 -24.16
C LEU A 69 -17.67 2.96 -24.89
N ALA A 70 -17.51 1.68 -25.24
CA ALA A 70 -18.51 0.92 -25.99
C ALA A 70 -19.64 0.36 -25.11
N SER A 71 -19.32 -0.07 -23.87
CA SER A 71 -20.27 -0.79 -23.01
C SER A 71 -20.71 -0.01 -21.77
N GLY A 72 -19.98 1.05 -21.39
CA GLY A 72 -20.22 1.75 -20.12
C GLY A 72 -19.93 0.90 -18.87
N MET A 73 -19.17 -0.20 -18.98
CA MET A 73 -18.87 -1.12 -17.87
C MET A 73 -17.47 -0.88 -17.26
N PRO A 74 -17.30 0.06 -16.32
CA PRO A 74 -15.99 0.38 -15.75
C PRO A 74 -15.33 -0.78 -15.01
N LEU A 75 -16.12 -1.63 -14.34
CA LEU A 75 -15.58 -2.77 -13.61
C LEU A 75 -14.86 -3.75 -14.55
N VAL A 76 -15.46 -4.03 -15.71
CA VAL A 76 -14.86 -4.92 -16.72
C VAL A 76 -13.55 -4.32 -17.24
N ALA A 77 -13.54 -3.01 -17.52
CA ALA A 77 -12.33 -2.32 -17.94
C ALA A 77 -11.20 -2.36 -16.89
N MET A 78 -11.53 -2.17 -15.61
CA MET A 78 -10.57 -2.31 -14.51
C MET A 78 -10.00 -3.73 -14.43
N LEU A 79 -10.84 -4.75 -14.58
CA LEU A 79 -10.41 -6.15 -14.59
C LEU A 79 -9.50 -6.48 -15.78
N ILE A 80 -9.79 -5.94 -16.96
CA ILE A 80 -8.93 -6.09 -18.16
C ILE A 80 -7.55 -5.49 -17.91
N LEU A 81 -7.48 -4.25 -17.40
CA LEU A 81 -6.21 -3.61 -17.09
C LEU A 81 -5.44 -4.39 -16.03
N ALA A 82 -6.11 -4.84 -14.96
CA ALA A 82 -5.50 -5.63 -13.90
C ALA A 82 -4.95 -6.97 -14.42
N ALA A 83 -5.73 -7.72 -15.20
CA ALA A 83 -5.30 -8.97 -15.81
C ALA A 83 -4.12 -8.77 -16.77
N GLY A 84 -4.18 -7.72 -17.60
CA GLY A 84 -3.10 -7.35 -18.50
C GLY A 84 -1.80 -7.02 -17.78
N TYR A 85 -1.88 -6.24 -16.69
CA TYR A 85 -0.73 -5.92 -15.85
C TYR A 85 -0.14 -7.17 -15.16
N LEU A 86 -1.00 -8.02 -14.57
CA LEU A 86 -0.55 -9.26 -13.93
C LEU A 86 0.14 -10.17 -14.95
N TRP A 87 -0.44 -10.33 -16.15
CA TRP A 87 0.18 -11.09 -17.23
C TRP A 87 1.51 -10.49 -17.66
N ALA A 88 1.59 -9.16 -17.81
CA ALA A 88 2.83 -8.47 -18.16
C ALA A 88 3.93 -8.75 -17.12
N LEU A 89 3.57 -8.72 -15.83
CA LEU A 89 4.49 -8.98 -14.73
C LEU A 89 4.96 -10.42 -14.70
N VAL A 90 4.03 -11.38 -14.66
CA VAL A 90 4.31 -12.82 -14.58
C VAL A 90 5.16 -13.27 -15.78
N SER A 91 4.79 -12.83 -16.98
CA SER A 91 5.47 -13.20 -18.21
C SER A 91 6.84 -12.52 -18.39
N SER A 92 7.06 -11.36 -17.75
CA SER A 92 8.38 -10.70 -17.74
C SER A 92 9.29 -11.30 -16.67
N HIS A 93 8.75 -11.63 -15.50
CA HIS A 93 9.43 -12.39 -14.45
C HIS A 93 9.95 -13.72 -14.99
N GLY A 94 9.09 -14.51 -15.65
CA GLY A 94 9.48 -15.79 -16.23
C GLY A 94 10.59 -15.69 -17.27
N ARG A 95 10.64 -14.59 -18.04
CA ARG A 95 11.74 -14.33 -19.00
C ARG A 95 13.03 -13.87 -18.31
N ALA A 96 12.91 -13.09 -17.24
CA ALA A 96 14.06 -12.60 -16.49
C ALA A 96 14.79 -13.74 -15.74
N LEU A 97 14.09 -14.82 -15.37
CA LEU A 97 14.69 -15.99 -14.70
C LEU A 97 15.85 -16.63 -15.48
N ALA A 98 15.84 -16.55 -16.81
CA ALA A 98 16.95 -17.05 -17.65
C ALA A 98 18.28 -16.30 -17.42
N TYR A 99 18.21 -15.14 -16.77
CA TYR A 99 19.35 -14.26 -16.46
C TYR A 99 19.57 -14.10 -14.96
N ALA A 100 18.99 -15.01 -14.16
CA ALA A 100 19.10 -14.98 -12.71
C ALA A 100 20.58 -15.11 -12.28
N ALA A 101 21.02 -14.17 -11.45
CA ALA A 101 22.32 -14.20 -10.80
C ALA A 101 22.23 -14.95 -9.47
N SER A 102 23.32 -15.60 -9.07
CA SER A 102 23.39 -16.25 -7.76
C SER A 102 23.26 -15.22 -6.64
N PRO A 103 22.36 -15.43 -5.66
CA PRO A 103 22.29 -14.55 -4.51
C PRO A 103 23.57 -14.63 -3.67
N SER A 104 23.97 -13.51 -3.07
CA SER A 104 25.09 -13.50 -2.12
C SER A 104 24.80 -14.41 -0.92
N THR A 105 25.77 -15.23 -0.54
CA THR A 105 25.71 -16.15 0.60
C THR A 105 26.22 -15.52 1.90
N VAL A 106 26.85 -14.34 1.83
CA VAL A 106 27.43 -13.65 3.00
C VAL A 106 26.34 -12.96 3.79
N ARG A 107 26.14 -13.35 5.05
CA ARG A 107 25.19 -12.74 5.97
C ARG A 107 25.92 -11.90 7.00
N GLU A 108 25.72 -10.59 6.92
CA GLU A 108 26.27 -9.63 7.88
C GLU A 108 25.22 -9.27 8.92
N VAL A 109 25.67 -8.99 10.14
CA VAL A 109 24.85 -8.49 11.25
C VAL A 109 25.61 -7.36 11.92
N ASP A 110 24.96 -6.21 12.07
CA ASP A 110 25.51 -5.09 12.82
C ASP A 110 25.01 -5.15 14.26
N LEU A 111 25.94 -5.40 15.19
CA LEU A 111 25.67 -5.47 16.63
C LEU A 111 25.51 -4.08 17.28
N GLY A 112 25.98 -3.01 16.61
CA GLY A 112 25.91 -1.63 17.08
C GLY A 112 24.76 -0.83 16.46
N ALA A 113 23.85 -1.49 15.74
CA ALA A 113 22.77 -0.82 15.04
C ALA A 113 21.90 0.03 15.98
N PRO A 114 21.57 1.29 15.63
CA PRO A 114 20.69 2.12 16.43
C PRO A 114 19.33 1.46 16.67
N ARG A 115 18.80 1.61 17.89
CA ARG A 115 17.44 1.16 18.22
C ARG A 115 16.44 2.02 17.47
N GLU A 116 15.56 1.37 16.72
CA GLU A 116 14.43 2.03 16.06
C GLU A 116 13.19 2.02 16.97
N SER A 117 12.33 3.01 16.79
CA SER A 117 11.07 3.14 17.51
C SER A 117 9.96 3.63 16.58
N LEU A 118 8.71 3.46 17.01
CA LEU A 118 7.57 4.04 16.33
C LEU A 118 7.73 5.57 16.28
N PRO A 119 7.43 6.24 15.14
CA PRO A 119 7.44 7.69 15.07
C PRO A 119 6.50 8.31 16.12
N GLY A 120 7.06 9.08 17.06
CA GLY A 120 6.28 9.67 18.17
C GLY A 120 5.94 8.70 19.31
N GLY A 121 6.34 7.43 19.21
CA GLY A 121 6.07 6.40 20.21
C GLY A 121 4.69 5.73 20.07
N PRO A 122 4.43 4.67 20.86
CA PRO A 122 3.19 3.90 20.77
C PRO A 122 1.94 4.71 21.14
N ILE A 123 2.07 5.70 22.02
CA ILE A 123 0.95 6.58 22.40
C ILE A 123 0.45 7.35 21.18
N VAL A 124 1.37 7.97 20.42
CA VAL A 124 1.02 8.73 19.21
C VAL A 124 0.32 7.85 18.17
N ALA A 125 0.78 6.61 18.00
CA ALA A 125 0.12 5.65 17.10
C ALA A 125 -1.29 5.23 17.57
N LEU A 126 -1.64 5.40 18.85
CA LEU A 126 -2.96 5.03 19.39
C LEU A 126 -3.90 6.23 19.59
N LEU A 127 -3.40 7.46 19.44
CA LEU A 127 -4.22 8.67 19.57
C LEU A 127 -5.42 8.72 18.61
N PRO A 128 -5.33 8.33 17.32
CA PRO A 128 -6.49 8.30 16.44
C PRO A 128 -7.61 7.37 16.95
N VAL A 129 -7.25 6.22 17.54
CA VAL A 129 -8.20 5.27 18.13
C VAL A 129 -8.84 5.86 19.39
N ALA A 130 -8.04 6.46 20.27
CA ALA A 130 -8.54 7.12 21.47
C ALA A 130 -9.48 8.28 21.12
N PHE A 131 -9.15 9.05 20.08
CA PHE A 131 -10.01 10.12 19.57
C PHE A 131 -11.35 9.59 19.07
N LEU A 132 -11.38 8.50 18.30
CA LEU A 132 -12.63 7.88 17.86
C LEU A 132 -13.47 7.34 19.03
N GLY A 133 -12.82 6.78 20.06
CA GLY A 133 -13.49 6.39 21.30
C GLY A 133 -14.11 7.58 22.04
N ALA A 134 -13.37 8.68 22.17
CA ALA A 134 -13.86 9.92 22.78
C ALA A 134 -15.01 10.54 21.96
N LEU A 135 -14.90 10.55 20.63
CA LEU A 135 -15.97 10.97 19.73
C LEU A 135 -17.22 10.10 19.90
N GLY A 136 -17.06 8.78 20.00
CA GLY A 136 -18.17 7.87 20.31
C GLY A 136 -18.83 8.18 21.66
N GLY A 137 -18.04 8.42 22.71
CA GLY A 137 -18.55 8.84 24.02
C GLY A 137 -19.31 10.16 23.96
N TRP A 138 -18.79 11.15 23.22
CA TRP A 138 -19.47 12.43 23.01
C TRP A 138 -20.80 12.24 22.29
N VAL A 139 -20.83 11.44 21.21
CA VAL A 139 -22.04 11.14 20.44
C VAL A 139 -23.07 10.42 21.30
N ALA A 140 -22.67 9.47 22.15
CA ALA A 140 -23.60 8.77 23.03
C ALA A 140 -24.38 9.73 23.95
N GLY A 141 -23.74 10.79 24.45
CA GLY A 141 -24.39 11.81 25.27
C GLY A 141 -25.15 12.90 24.49
N HIS A 142 -25.00 12.95 23.16
CA HIS A 142 -25.56 13.99 22.30
C HIS A 142 -26.38 13.42 21.13
N PHE A 143 -26.76 12.15 21.21
CA PHE A 143 -27.34 11.42 20.08
C PHE A 143 -28.63 12.10 19.57
N ASP A 144 -29.44 12.62 20.49
CA ASP A 144 -30.70 13.33 20.18
C ASP A 144 -30.51 14.64 19.39
N ARG A 145 -29.28 15.17 19.34
CA ARG A 145 -28.93 16.39 18.58
C ARG A 145 -28.44 16.10 17.17
N LEU A 146 -28.21 14.83 16.83
CA LEU A 146 -27.75 14.46 15.51
C LEU A 146 -28.87 14.60 14.47
N PRO A 147 -28.55 14.97 13.22
CA PRO A 147 -29.54 14.99 12.14
C PRO A 147 -30.08 13.56 11.91
N SER A 148 -31.30 13.46 11.37
CA SER A 148 -31.95 12.16 11.08
C SER A 148 -31.21 11.32 10.04
N ARG A 149 -30.37 11.94 9.22
CA ARG A 149 -29.51 11.29 8.23
C ARG A 149 -28.11 11.88 8.24
N LEU A 150 -27.11 11.03 8.01
CA LEU A 150 -25.70 11.42 7.93
C LEU A 150 -25.16 11.20 6.51
N PRO A 151 -24.30 12.12 6.01
CA PRO A 151 -23.57 11.90 4.78
C PRO A 151 -22.50 10.81 5.00
N VAL A 152 -22.40 9.86 4.07
CA VAL A 152 -21.40 8.78 4.11
C VAL A 152 -20.62 8.62 2.80
N HIS A 153 -21.07 9.27 1.74
CA HIS A 153 -20.39 9.28 0.45
C HIS A 153 -20.46 10.69 -0.17
N TRP A 154 -19.33 11.11 -0.74
CA TRP A 154 -19.16 12.41 -1.37
C TRP A 154 -18.71 12.17 -2.82
N GLY A 155 -19.55 12.60 -3.75
CA GLY A 155 -19.23 12.68 -5.16
C GLY A 155 -18.59 14.03 -5.51
N LEU A 156 -18.32 14.23 -6.80
CA LEU A 156 -17.72 15.48 -7.31
C LEU A 156 -18.61 16.71 -7.13
N HIS A 157 -19.92 16.51 -6.95
CA HIS A 157 -20.90 17.58 -6.79
C HIS A 157 -21.39 17.72 -5.35
N GLY A 158 -20.64 17.19 -4.38
CA GLY A 158 -21.01 17.16 -2.97
C GLY A 158 -21.57 15.80 -2.54
N VAL A 159 -22.34 15.79 -1.45
CA VAL A 159 -22.87 14.56 -0.86
C VAL A 159 -23.88 13.90 -1.80
N ASP A 160 -23.64 12.65 -2.17
CA ASP A 160 -24.52 11.83 -3.00
C ASP A 160 -24.91 10.49 -2.34
N GLY A 161 -24.43 10.24 -1.11
CA GLY A 161 -24.83 9.08 -0.30
C GLY A 161 -25.13 9.45 1.15
N TRP A 162 -26.29 9.00 1.62
CA TRP A 162 -26.83 9.26 2.96
C TRP A 162 -27.23 7.96 3.64
N VAL A 163 -27.08 7.91 4.96
CA VAL A 163 -27.56 6.80 5.81
C VAL A 163 -28.44 7.34 6.93
N ALA A 164 -29.41 6.54 7.39
CA ALA A 164 -30.20 6.88 8.57
C ALA A 164 -29.32 6.89 9.83
N THR A 165 -29.55 7.88 10.70
CA THR A 165 -28.84 8.01 11.97
C THR A 165 -29.46 7.08 12.99
N THR A 166 -28.80 5.94 13.21
CA THR A 166 -29.17 4.96 14.25
C THR A 166 -27.94 4.69 15.11
N PRO A 167 -28.10 4.25 16.37
CA PRO A 167 -26.95 3.88 17.19
C PRO A 167 -26.04 2.88 16.47
N THR A 168 -26.63 1.88 15.81
CA THR A 168 -25.87 0.86 15.08
C THR A 168 -25.06 1.43 13.93
N THR A 169 -25.63 2.33 13.11
CA THR A 169 -24.92 2.91 11.96
C THR A 169 -23.79 3.83 12.42
N VAL A 170 -24.01 4.63 13.46
CA VAL A 170 -23.01 5.56 14.00
C VAL A 170 -21.87 4.83 14.70
N PHE A 171 -22.17 3.97 15.67
CA PHE A 171 -21.13 3.24 16.40
C PHE A 171 -20.46 2.17 15.53
N GLY A 172 -21.18 1.59 14.59
CA GLY A 172 -20.63 0.71 13.56
C GLY A 172 -19.60 1.41 12.68
N LEU A 173 -19.93 2.62 12.20
CA LEU A 173 -18.98 3.46 11.45
C LEU A 173 -17.73 3.74 12.28
N LEU A 174 -17.88 4.27 13.50
CA LEU A 174 -16.75 4.57 14.39
C LEU A 174 -15.90 3.33 14.67
N ALA A 175 -16.52 2.16 14.86
CA ALA A 175 -15.81 0.89 15.07
C ALA A 175 -15.00 0.45 13.84
N VAL A 176 -15.56 0.60 12.63
CA VAL A 176 -14.82 0.31 11.39
C VAL A 176 -13.59 1.22 11.25
N TYR A 177 -13.75 2.52 11.50
CA TYR A 177 -12.64 3.47 11.46
C TYR A 177 -11.59 3.15 12.54
N ALA A 178 -12.02 2.86 13.78
CA ALA A 178 -11.12 2.54 14.88
C ALA A 178 -10.35 1.23 14.64
N SER A 179 -11.03 0.19 14.14
CA SER A 179 -10.40 -1.07 13.76
C SER A 179 -9.39 -0.91 12.63
N THR A 180 -9.67 -0.04 11.67
CA THR A 180 -8.73 0.28 10.58
C THR A 180 -7.51 1.03 11.12
N CYS A 181 -7.68 2.01 12.01
CA CYS A 181 -6.54 2.67 12.67
C CYS A 181 -5.70 1.67 13.48
N LEU A 182 -6.33 0.79 14.26
CA LEU A 182 -5.63 -0.26 15.00
C LEU A 182 -4.86 -1.20 14.09
N LEU A 183 -5.43 -1.56 12.92
CA LEU A 183 -4.74 -2.36 11.93
C LEU A 183 -3.50 -1.64 11.39
N MET A 184 -3.60 -0.36 11.06
CA MET A 184 -2.47 0.44 10.56
C MET A 184 -1.35 0.57 11.62
N ALA A 185 -1.72 0.82 12.88
CA ALA A 185 -0.78 0.87 14.00
C ALA A 185 -0.12 -0.50 14.24
N GLY A 186 -0.89 -1.59 14.13
CA GLY A 186 -0.40 -2.96 14.18
C GLY A 186 0.56 -3.29 13.04
N ILE A 187 0.29 -2.83 11.82
CA ILE A 187 1.21 -2.96 10.67
C ILE A 187 2.48 -2.14 10.90
N ALA A 188 2.39 -0.92 11.43
CA ALA A 188 3.56 -0.11 11.77
C ALA A 188 4.42 -0.80 12.84
N TRP A 189 3.79 -1.38 13.85
CA TRP A 189 4.47 -2.17 14.88
C TRP A 189 5.09 -3.46 14.31
N ALA A 190 4.40 -4.16 13.41
CA ALA A 190 4.94 -5.34 12.74
C ALA A 190 6.09 -4.99 11.78
N LEU A 191 6.03 -3.83 11.11
CA LEU A 191 7.14 -3.32 10.33
C LEU A 191 8.34 -3.05 11.23
N LEU A 192 8.15 -2.56 12.45
CA LEU A 192 9.25 -2.31 13.38
C LEU A 192 9.90 -3.61 13.87
N HIS A 193 9.10 -4.61 14.26
CA HIS A 193 9.58 -5.79 15.00
C HIS A 193 9.68 -7.08 14.19
N TRP A 194 8.87 -7.23 13.13
CA TRP A 194 8.70 -8.48 12.40
C TRP A 194 9.07 -8.39 10.92
N SER A 195 9.58 -7.24 10.46
CA SER A 195 10.12 -7.09 9.11
C SER A 195 11.57 -7.54 9.00
N ARG A 196 11.90 -8.25 7.93
CA ARG A 196 13.29 -8.56 7.58
C ARG A 196 14.10 -7.30 7.22
N ARG A 197 15.38 -7.29 7.58
CA ARG A 197 16.37 -6.29 7.15
C ARG A 197 17.21 -6.80 5.98
N ILE A 198 17.50 -5.94 5.01
CA ILE A 198 18.31 -6.27 3.84
C ILE A 198 19.76 -5.81 4.03
N SER A 199 19.97 -4.57 4.43
CA SER A 199 21.26 -3.97 4.71
C SER A 199 21.44 -3.78 6.21
N THR A 200 22.55 -4.28 6.75
CA THR A 200 22.82 -4.23 8.19
C THR A 200 23.83 -3.15 8.56
N SER A 201 24.78 -2.84 7.66
CA SER A 201 25.85 -1.87 7.85
C SER A 201 25.84 -0.77 6.78
N GLY A 202 26.59 0.31 7.01
CA GLY A 202 26.87 1.34 6.02
C GLY A 202 25.70 2.23 5.58
N PRO A 203 25.88 3.00 4.48
CA PRO A 203 24.88 3.86 3.86
C PRO A 203 23.57 3.14 3.51
N GLY A 204 23.65 1.88 3.08
CA GLY A 204 22.47 1.07 2.77
C GLY A 204 21.58 0.82 3.97
N ALA A 205 22.17 0.46 5.12
CA ALA A 205 21.40 0.29 6.35
C ALA A 205 20.78 1.60 6.83
N ALA A 206 21.48 2.73 6.69
CA ALA A 206 20.93 4.05 7.01
C ALA A 206 19.74 4.42 6.10
N GLY A 207 19.86 4.17 4.79
CA GLY A 207 18.79 4.38 3.81
C GLY A 207 17.57 3.51 4.09
N GLU A 208 17.77 2.23 4.38
CA GLU A 208 16.69 1.29 4.72
C GLU A 208 15.96 1.69 6.02
N ARG A 209 16.70 2.09 7.06
CA ARG A 209 16.11 2.63 8.30
C ARG A 209 15.25 3.86 8.03
N GLN A 210 15.74 4.81 7.22
CA GLN A 210 14.98 6.01 6.87
C GLN A 210 13.73 5.66 6.05
N PHE A 211 13.84 4.72 5.10
CA PHE A 211 12.72 4.24 4.30
C PHE A 211 11.65 3.58 5.18
N ARG A 212 12.04 2.68 6.08
CA ARG A 212 11.15 2.04 7.07
C ARG A 212 10.48 3.06 7.98
N ARG A 213 11.23 4.05 8.46
CA ARG A 213 10.66 5.15 9.26
C ARG A 213 9.62 5.94 8.48
N ARG A 214 9.87 6.27 7.20
CA ARG A 214 8.90 6.97 6.34
C ARG A 214 7.64 6.13 6.07
N MET A 215 7.78 4.81 5.91
CA MET A 215 6.64 3.89 5.79
C MET A 215 5.77 3.91 7.05
N MET A 216 6.37 3.83 8.23
CA MET A 216 5.64 3.93 9.51
C MET A 216 4.99 5.31 9.68
N GLN A 217 5.70 6.39 9.32
CA GLN A 217 5.14 7.74 9.34
C GLN A 217 3.95 7.89 8.39
N LEU A 218 3.99 7.27 7.21
CA LEU A 218 2.87 7.28 6.25
C LEU A 218 1.64 6.58 6.85
N LEU A 219 1.84 5.40 7.47
CA LEU A 219 0.76 4.67 8.14
C LEU A 219 0.12 5.53 9.22
N ILE A 220 0.92 6.05 10.17
CA ILE A 220 0.42 6.88 11.27
C ILE A 220 -0.24 8.15 10.73
N ALA A 221 0.38 8.88 9.80
CA ALA A 221 -0.21 10.10 9.23
C ALA A 221 -1.56 9.81 8.54
N THR A 222 -1.68 8.65 7.88
CA THR A 222 -2.94 8.24 7.26
C THR A 222 -4.00 7.90 8.32
N GLU A 223 -3.65 7.33 9.47
CA GLU A 223 -4.61 7.15 10.58
C GLU A 223 -5.18 8.50 11.07
N TYR A 224 -4.33 9.52 11.23
CA TYR A 224 -4.78 10.86 11.59
C TYR A 224 -5.69 11.50 10.54
N LEU A 225 -5.47 11.21 9.26
CA LEU A 225 -6.37 11.66 8.20
C LEU A 225 -7.66 10.84 8.18
N LEU A 226 -7.59 9.55 8.50
CA LEU A 226 -8.71 8.62 8.48
C LEU A 226 -9.77 8.99 9.53
N VAL A 227 -9.41 9.60 10.66
CA VAL A 227 -10.41 10.09 11.64
C VAL A 227 -11.18 11.33 11.18
N GLY A 228 -10.71 12.01 10.13
CA GLY A 228 -11.31 13.23 9.60
C GLY A 228 -12.77 13.06 9.14
N PRO A 229 -13.08 12.14 8.21
CA PRO A 229 -14.44 11.96 7.70
C PRO A 229 -15.49 11.70 8.79
N PRO A 230 -15.33 10.77 9.74
CA PRO A 230 -16.33 10.57 10.80
C PRO A 230 -16.42 11.79 11.74
N ALA A 231 -15.30 12.45 12.06
CA ALA A 231 -15.32 13.67 12.87
C ALA A 231 -16.07 14.82 12.19
N LEU A 232 -15.79 15.08 10.92
CA LEU A 232 -16.48 16.10 10.14
C LEU A 232 -17.97 15.78 10.00
N THR A 233 -18.31 14.52 9.70
CA THR A 233 -19.70 14.08 9.58
C THR A 233 -20.51 14.29 10.85
N LEU A 234 -19.92 14.06 12.02
CA LEU A 234 -20.61 14.11 13.31
C LEU A 234 -20.55 15.48 14.00
N LEU A 235 -19.49 16.26 13.78
CA LEU A 235 -19.26 17.54 14.46
C LEU A 235 -19.49 18.77 13.56
N ALA A 236 -19.23 18.66 12.26
CA ALA A 236 -19.24 19.78 11.32
C ALA A 236 -19.51 19.32 9.87
N PRO A 237 -20.73 18.86 9.54
CA PRO A 237 -21.04 18.18 8.26
C PRO A 237 -21.06 19.11 7.02
N ALA A 238 -20.37 20.25 7.07
CA ALA A 238 -20.33 21.23 5.99
C ALA A 238 -19.41 20.80 4.84
N ALA A 239 -19.84 21.02 3.60
CA ALA A 239 -19.09 20.64 2.39
C ALA A 239 -17.65 21.22 2.31
N PRO A 240 -17.39 22.52 2.65
CA PRO A 240 -16.05 23.07 2.58
C PRO A 240 -15.03 22.35 3.49
N SER A 241 -15.49 21.79 4.61
CA SER A 241 -14.64 21.03 5.53
C SER A 241 -14.15 19.72 4.90
N MET A 242 -15.00 19.04 4.13
CA MET A 242 -14.65 17.80 3.44
C MET A 242 -13.72 18.06 2.25
N GLU A 243 -13.95 19.12 1.49
CA GLU A 243 -13.07 19.52 0.38
C GLU A 243 -11.65 19.84 0.87
N MET A 244 -11.54 20.62 1.94
CA MET A 244 -10.27 20.91 2.59
C MET A 244 -9.60 19.63 3.11
N TRP A 245 -10.35 18.69 3.68
CA TRP A 245 -9.82 17.39 4.10
C TRP A 245 -9.26 16.58 2.92
N VAL A 246 -9.98 16.51 1.79
CA VAL A 246 -9.51 15.83 0.56
C VAL A 246 -8.23 16.49 0.03
N LEU A 247 -8.16 17.82 0.05
CA LEU A 247 -6.96 18.56 -0.36
C LEU A 247 -5.77 18.19 0.54
N VAL A 248 -5.94 18.22 1.86
CA VAL A 248 -4.88 17.85 2.81
C VAL A 248 -4.45 16.40 2.61
N LEU A 249 -5.39 15.46 2.47
CA LEU A 249 -5.11 14.06 2.17
C LEU A 249 -4.26 13.92 0.90
N THR A 250 -4.64 14.62 -0.17
CA THR A 250 -3.93 14.60 -1.45
C THR A 250 -2.51 15.14 -1.32
N LEU A 251 -2.33 16.27 -0.65
CA LEU A 251 -1.01 16.87 -0.42
C LEU A 251 -0.10 15.95 0.41
N VAL A 252 -0.65 15.29 1.43
CA VAL A 252 0.10 14.32 2.25
C VAL A 252 0.52 13.11 1.41
N ILE A 253 -0.39 12.52 0.63
CA ILE A 253 -0.08 11.39 -0.27
C ILE A 253 1.03 11.78 -1.25
N VAL A 254 0.93 12.95 -1.90
CA VAL A 254 1.94 13.43 -2.86
C VAL A 254 3.28 13.67 -2.16
N ALA A 255 3.30 14.31 -1.00
CA ALA A 255 4.52 14.53 -0.23
C ALA A 255 5.21 13.21 0.12
N PHE A 256 4.47 12.22 0.64
CA PHE A 256 5.03 10.90 0.94
C PHE A 256 5.52 10.19 -0.33
N ALA A 257 4.73 10.17 -1.41
CA ALA A 257 5.12 9.57 -2.67
C ALA A 257 6.44 10.16 -3.19
N LEU A 258 6.61 11.49 -3.13
CA LEU A 258 7.85 12.17 -3.51
C LEU A 258 9.03 11.77 -2.62
N THR A 259 8.83 11.65 -1.30
CA THR A 259 9.90 11.24 -0.38
C THR A 259 10.33 9.79 -0.64
N LEU A 260 9.39 8.88 -0.88
CA LEU A 260 9.68 7.46 -1.16
C LEU A 260 10.32 7.29 -2.53
N PHE A 261 9.82 8.01 -3.52
CA PHE A 261 10.44 8.08 -4.83
C PHE A 261 11.89 8.55 -4.72
N ARG A 262 12.16 9.63 -3.97
CA ARG A 262 13.52 10.15 -3.74
C ARG A 262 14.44 9.17 -3.01
N ALA A 263 13.91 8.34 -2.10
CA ALA A 263 14.68 7.32 -1.40
C ALA A 263 14.98 6.08 -2.27
N GLY A 264 14.13 5.80 -3.26
CA GLY A 264 14.16 4.54 -4.00
C GLY A 264 13.61 3.37 -3.19
N GLN A 265 13.36 2.24 -3.85
CA GLN A 265 12.86 1.03 -3.22
C GLN A 265 13.81 0.59 -2.09
N GLY A 266 13.27 0.45 -0.86
CA GLY A 266 14.05 0.05 0.31
C GLY A 266 15.10 1.06 0.76
N GLY A 267 15.10 2.29 0.23
CA GLY A 267 16.17 3.27 0.48
C GLY A 267 17.43 3.05 -0.36
N ALA A 268 17.37 2.20 -1.40
CA ALA A 268 18.52 1.81 -2.21
C ALA A 268 19.22 2.96 -2.96
N ARG A 269 18.64 4.16 -3.06
CA ARG A 269 19.39 5.30 -3.63
C ARG A 269 20.52 5.76 -2.72
N ALA A 270 20.46 5.48 -1.41
CA ALA A 270 21.56 5.78 -0.49
C ALA A 270 22.83 4.97 -0.81
N THR A 271 22.69 3.68 -1.14
CA THR A 271 23.84 2.84 -1.56
C THR A 271 24.41 3.31 -2.90
N VAL A 272 23.53 3.60 -3.86
CA VAL A 272 23.94 4.07 -5.20
C VAL A 272 24.70 5.40 -5.10
N SER A 273 24.21 6.35 -4.31
CA SER A 273 24.89 7.64 -4.12
C SER A 273 26.24 7.52 -3.40
N ALA A 274 26.43 6.48 -2.58
CA ALA A 274 27.70 6.18 -1.92
C ALA A 274 28.69 5.42 -2.83
N GLY A 275 28.29 5.03 -4.04
CA GLY A 275 29.12 4.22 -4.94
C GLY A 275 29.26 2.76 -4.50
N GLU A 276 28.42 2.29 -3.58
CA GLU A 276 28.44 0.92 -3.07
C GLU A 276 27.56 -0.01 -3.91
N ALA A 277 28.00 -1.26 -4.06
CA ALA A 277 27.19 -2.29 -4.70
C ALA A 277 25.94 -2.59 -3.84
N PRO A 278 24.76 -2.82 -4.44
CA PRO A 278 23.59 -3.24 -3.68
C PRO A 278 23.88 -4.55 -2.94
N ALA A 279 23.57 -4.59 -1.63
CA ALA A 279 23.78 -5.79 -0.83
C ALA A 279 22.95 -7.00 -1.31
N GLY A 280 21.86 -6.75 -2.05
CA GLY A 280 20.86 -7.76 -2.40
C GLY A 280 20.08 -8.25 -1.18
N ASP A 281 18.85 -8.72 -1.39
CA ASP A 281 18.06 -9.29 -0.28
C ASP A 281 18.47 -10.71 0.10
N ARG A 282 19.46 -11.30 -0.60
CA ARG A 282 20.06 -12.63 -0.34
C ARG A 282 19.04 -13.77 -0.30
N THR A 283 17.90 -13.60 -0.95
CA THR A 283 16.86 -14.62 -1.00
C THR A 283 16.92 -15.37 -2.35
N PRO A 284 16.81 -16.70 -2.39
CA PRO A 284 16.65 -17.41 -3.66
C PRO A 284 15.40 -16.95 -4.42
N ASP A 285 15.52 -16.76 -5.74
CA ASP A 285 14.40 -16.37 -6.62
C ASP A 285 13.22 -17.36 -6.56
N ALA A 286 13.50 -18.63 -6.27
CA ALA A 286 12.47 -19.67 -6.09
C ALA A 286 11.47 -19.35 -4.97
N CYS A 287 11.81 -18.48 -4.01
CA CYS A 287 10.90 -18.03 -2.95
C CYS A 287 9.89 -16.98 -3.44
N TRP A 288 10.10 -16.37 -4.61
CA TRP A 288 9.24 -15.34 -5.18
C TRP A 288 8.37 -15.92 -6.30
N LYS A 289 7.19 -16.44 -5.95
CA LYS A 289 6.27 -17.05 -6.91
C LYS A 289 5.70 -15.99 -7.85
N TRP A 290 5.99 -16.16 -9.14
CA TRP A 290 5.64 -15.23 -10.22
C TRP A 290 6.15 -13.79 -10.00
N GLY A 291 7.15 -13.60 -9.14
CA GLY A 291 7.63 -12.27 -8.74
C GLY A 291 6.66 -11.48 -7.86
N LEU A 292 5.56 -12.11 -7.39
CA LEU A 292 4.47 -11.47 -6.66
C LEU A 292 4.40 -11.91 -5.20
N PHE A 293 4.37 -13.23 -4.98
CA PHE A 293 4.13 -13.83 -3.68
C PHE A 293 5.41 -14.36 -3.07
N TYR A 294 5.68 -13.97 -1.83
CA TYR A 294 6.83 -14.46 -1.09
C TYR A 294 6.45 -15.69 -0.27
N VAL A 295 7.14 -16.80 -0.50
CA VAL A 295 6.93 -18.07 0.20
C VAL A 295 8.29 -18.62 0.61
N ASN A 296 8.66 -18.43 1.88
CA ASN A 296 9.87 -19.02 2.44
C ASN A 296 9.63 -19.49 3.89
N PRO A 297 9.40 -20.80 4.11
CA PRO A 297 9.22 -21.36 5.46
C PRO A 297 10.46 -21.23 6.36
N ALA A 298 11.65 -21.08 5.77
CA ALA A 298 12.90 -20.91 6.52
C ALA A 298 13.15 -19.45 6.97
N ASP A 299 12.36 -18.49 6.47
CA ASP A 299 12.46 -17.09 6.89
C ASP A 299 11.46 -16.82 8.04
N PRO A 300 11.94 -16.53 9.27
CA PRO A 300 11.07 -16.28 10.41
C PRO A 300 10.34 -14.93 10.34
N SER A 301 10.70 -14.04 9.42
CA SER A 301 10.01 -12.75 9.27
C SER A 301 8.59 -12.92 8.74
N ILE A 302 7.67 -12.12 9.29
CA ILE A 302 6.28 -12.03 8.82
C ILE A 302 6.20 -11.08 7.64
N LEU A 303 6.93 -9.96 7.70
CA LEU A 303 6.96 -8.96 6.63
C LEU A 303 8.31 -8.96 5.92
N VAL A 304 8.27 -8.90 4.59
CA VAL A 304 9.46 -8.86 3.73
C VAL A 304 9.27 -7.76 2.68
N GLU A 305 10.33 -7.01 2.37
CA GLU A 305 10.26 -5.99 1.32
C GLU A 305 9.89 -6.63 -0.02
N LYS A 306 8.94 -6.03 -0.75
CA LYS A 306 8.59 -6.47 -2.10
C LYS A 306 9.78 -6.33 -3.01
N ARG A 307 10.00 -7.28 -3.93
CA ARG A 307 10.98 -7.12 -5.01
C ARG A 307 10.46 -6.33 -6.21
N PHE A 308 9.15 -6.21 -6.36
CA PHE A 308 8.54 -5.39 -7.39
C PHE A 308 7.55 -4.39 -6.77
N GLY A 309 7.72 -3.11 -7.08
CA GLY A 309 6.96 -2.01 -6.47
C GLY A 309 7.61 -1.49 -5.17
N ILE A 310 6.82 -0.77 -4.37
CA ILE A 310 7.26 -0.13 -3.13
C ILE A 310 6.48 -0.76 -1.96
N GLY A 311 7.17 -1.04 -0.86
CA GLY A 311 6.57 -1.50 0.40
C GLY A 311 6.87 -2.95 0.74
N TYR A 312 6.04 -3.52 1.61
CA TYR A 312 6.24 -4.84 2.21
C TYR A 312 5.13 -5.80 1.82
N THR A 313 5.45 -7.09 1.82
CA THR A 313 4.52 -8.20 1.63
C THR A 313 4.61 -9.16 2.81
N VAL A 314 3.64 -10.05 2.91
CA VAL A 314 3.58 -11.08 3.94
C VAL A 314 4.33 -12.33 3.45
N ASN A 315 5.09 -12.98 4.35
CA ASN A 315 5.66 -14.29 4.09
C ASN A 315 4.60 -15.39 4.25
N LEU A 316 4.07 -15.87 3.12
CA LEU A 316 3.05 -16.92 3.10
C LEU A 316 3.60 -18.31 3.48
N GLY A 317 4.93 -18.47 3.55
CA GLY A 317 5.57 -19.68 4.08
C GLY A 317 5.62 -19.73 5.61
N ASN A 318 5.31 -18.62 6.29
CA ASN A 318 5.38 -18.53 7.75
C ASN A 318 4.01 -18.77 8.39
N ARG A 319 3.90 -19.77 9.27
CA ARG A 319 2.64 -20.09 9.97
C ARG A 319 2.07 -18.92 10.79
N TRP A 320 2.93 -18.10 11.41
CA TRP A 320 2.50 -16.97 12.22
C TRP A 320 1.93 -15.84 11.38
N ALA A 321 2.39 -15.71 10.13
CA ALA A 321 1.80 -14.77 9.19
C ALA A 321 0.32 -15.08 8.92
N TRP A 322 -0.04 -16.36 8.79
CA TRP A 322 -1.43 -16.80 8.65
C TRP A 322 -2.26 -16.56 9.91
N VAL A 323 -1.69 -16.81 11.10
CA VAL A 323 -2.36 -16.50 12.37
C VAL A 323 -2.70 -15.01 12.45
N VAL A 324 -1.74 -14.13 12.15
CA VAL A 324 -1.95 -12.68 12.13
C VAL A 324 -2.98 -12.28 11.08
N LEU A 325 -2.91 -12.86 9.88
CA LEU A 325 -3.86 -12.56 8.80
C LEU A 325 -5.30 -12.95 9.18
N VAL A 326 -5.51 -14.14 9.75
CA VAL A 326 -6.82 -14.60 10.21
C VAL A 326 -7.32 -13.74 11.37
N ALA A 327 -6.45 -13.42 12.34
CA ALA A 327 -6.80 -12.57 13.49
C ALA A 327 -7.24 -11.15 13.07
N VAL A 328 -6.73 -10.64 11.95
CA VAL A 328 -7.13 -9.35 11.38
C VAL A 328 -8.40 -9.47 10.52
N LEU A 329 -8.44 -10.43 9.59
CA LEU A 329 -9.49 -10.49 8.58
C LEU A 329 -10.82 -11.02 9.13
N VAL A 330 -10.80 -12.00 10.03
CA VAL A 330 -12.04 -12.62 10.53
C VAL A 330 -12.90 -11.61 11.30
N PRO A 331 -12.38 -10.84 12.28
CA PRO A 331 -13.20 -9.83 12.97
C PRO A 331 -13.72 -8.75 12.02
N ALA A 332 -12.93 -8.30 11.05
CA ALA A 332 -13.36 -7.31 10.06
C ALA A 332 -14.54 -7.84 9.20
N VAL A 333 -14.45 -9.08 8.73
CA VAL A 333 -15.53 -9.72 7.94
C VAL A 333 -16.78 -9.93 8.80
N LEU A 334 -16.64 -10.45 10.02
CA LEU A 334 -17.75 -10.66 10.94
C LEU A 334 -18.44 -9.33 11.30
N GLY A 335 -17.67 -8.27 11.55
CA GLY A 335 -18.18 -6.92 11.79
C GLY A 335 -18.97 -6.38 10.60
N MET A 336 -18.45 -6.54 9.38
CA MET A 336 -19.18 -6.14 8.16
C MET A 336 -20.49 -6.92 7.97
N ILE A 337 -20.50 -8.23 8.24
CA ILE A 337 -21.70 -9.06 8.14
C ILE A 337 -22.73 -8.63 9.18
N PHE A 338 -22.30 -8.36 10.40
CA PHE A 338 -23.17 -7.87 11.48
C PHE A 338 -23.83 -6.53 11.10
N LEU A 339 -23.03 -5.56 10.61
CA LEU A 339 -23.53 -4.26 10.19
C LEU A 339 -24.54 -4.35 9.04
N ARG A 340 -24.34 -5.26 8.08
CA ARG A 340 -25.30 -5.50 6.99
C ARG A 340 -26.63 -6.10 7.43
N ARG A 341 -26.68 -6.80 8.56
CA ARG A 341 -27.92 -7.40 9.08
C ARG A 341 -28.70 -6.45 9.98
N ALA A 342 -28.04 -5.41 10.49
CA ALA A 342 -28.61 -4.49 11.46
C ALA A 342 -29.07 -3.15 10.87
N GLY A 343 -28.87 -2.93 9.56
CA GLY A 343 -29.43 -1.82 8.79
C GLY A 343 -30.34 -2.36 7.70
#